data_AF-A0A3R7AUS4-F1
#
_entry.id   AF-A0A3R7AUS4-F1
#
_cell.length_a   1.000
_cell.length_b   1.000
_cell.length_c   1.000
_cell.angle_alpha   90.00
_cell.angle_beta   90.00
_cell.angle_gamma   90.00
#
_symmetry.space_group_name_H-M   'P 1'
#
loop_
_entity.id
_entity.type
_entity.pdbx_description
1 polymer ?
#
loop_
_entity_poly.entity_id
_entity_poly.type
_entity_poly.pdbx_seq_one_letter_code
_entity_poly.pdbx_strand_id
1 'polypeptide(L)'
;MSMRQVAEMLLTQPPLSKQAWLQYIGEQLYDVCYKHLRVAPKNRRVVLCEDLLFPRNFREALVDAVVNVLKVVAPSFIPCIH
;
A
#
# COMPACT_ATOMS: atom_id res chain seq x y z
N MET A 1 -3.16 -17.79 3.82
CA MET A 1 -2.15 -17.70 4.90
C MET A 1 -2.87 -17.21 6.14
N SER A 2 -2.65 -17.80 7.31
CA SER A 2 -3.35 -17.36 8.54
C SER A 2 -2.68 -16.12 9.15
N MET A 3 -3.45 -15.27 9.85
CA MET A 3 -2.93 -14.07 10.54
C MET A 3 -1.71 -14.36 11.43
N ARG A 4 -1.67 -15.54 12.09
CA ARG A 4 -0.53 -15.95 12.91
C ARG A 4 0.76 -16.13 12.11
N GLN A 5 0.67 -16.73 10.93
CA GLN A 5 1.84 -16.99 10.08
C GLN A 5 2.45 -15.68 9.57
N VAL A 6 1.62 -14.68 9.25
CA VAL A 6 2.11 -13.35 8.83
C VAL A 6 2.83 -12.64 9.98
N ALA A 7 2.25 -12.68 11.18
CA ALA A 7 2.88 -12.11 12.37
C ALA A 7 4.23 -12.78 12.70
N GLU A 8 4.30 -14.11 12.60
CA GLU A 8 5.54 -14.87 12.82
C GLU A 8 6.62 -14.54 11.78
N MET A 9 6.25 -14.41 10.51
CA MET A 9 7.20 -14.01 9.46
C MET A 9 7.79 -12.62 9.70
N LEU A 10 6.97 -11.66 10.13
CA LEU A 10 7.43 -10.31 10.47
C LEU A 10 8.41 -10.27 11.66
N LEU A 11 8.40 -11.29 12.52
CA LEU A 11 9.37 -11.42 13.62
C LEU A 11 10.72 -11.99 13.13
N THR A 12 10.71 -12.80 12.07
CA THR A 12 11.93 -13.49 11.57
C THR A 12 12.77 -12.66 10.60
N GLN A 13 12.17 -11.70 9.89
CA GLN A 13 12.87 -10.83 8.96
C GLN A 13 12.52 -9.37 9.22
N PRO A 14 13.51 -8.47 9.36
CA PRO A 14 13.22 -7.07 9.53
C PRO A 14 12.47 -6.55 8.29
N PRO A 15 11.36 -5.82 8.47
CA PRO A 15 10.60 -5.30 7.33
C PRO A 15 11.47 -4.32 6.54
N LEU A 16 11.26 -4.27 5.21
CA LEU A 16 12.00 -3.36 4.32
C LEU A 16 11.95 -1.91 4.81
N SER A 17 12.95 -1.11 4.47
CA SER A 17 12.90 0.32 4.79
C SER A 17 11.68 0.99 4.14
N LYS A 18 11.20 2.11 4.71
CA LYS A 18 10.10 2.90 4.13
C LYS A 18 10.36 3.22 2.65
N GLN A 19 11.61 3.55 2.30
CA GLN A 19 11.97 3.93 0.93
C GLN A 19 11.94 2.74 -0.04
N ALA A 20 12.38 1.56 0.41
CA ALA A 20 12.28 0.34 -0.38
C ALA A 20 10.81 -0.05 -0.61
N TRP A 21 9.95 0.09 0.41
CA TRP A 21 8.51 -0.10 0.26
C TRP A 21 7.88 0.91 -0.70
N LEU A 22 8.26 2.20 -0.60
CA LEU A 22 7.72 3.25 -1.46
C LEU A 22 8.05 2.98 -2.94
N GLN A 23 9.28 2.57 -3.23
CA GLN A 23 9.68 2.20 -4.59
C GLN A 23 8.84 1.02 -5.10
N TYR A 24 8.78 -0.07 -4.32
CA TYR A 24 8.02 -1.26 -4.70
C TYR A 24 6.53 -0.96 -4.92
N ILE A 25 5.85 -0.38 -3.93
CA ILE A 25 4.41 -0.10 -3.98
C ILE A 25 4.09 0.93 -5.07
N GLY A 26 4.94 1.95 -5.23
CA GLY A 26 4.77 2.98 -6.25
C GLY A 26 4.70 2.39 -7.66
N GLU A 27 5.61 1.47 -7.99
CA GLU A 27 5.61 0.74 -9.26
C GLU A 27 4.33 -0.10 -9.43
N GLN A 28 3.93 -0.85 -8.39
CA GLN A 28 2.71 -1.68 -8.46
C GLN A 28 1.45 -0.85 -8.68
N LEU A 29 1.29 0.26 -7.93
CA LEU A 29 0.11 1.12 -8.06
C LEU A 29 0.09 1.85 -9.41
N TYR A 30 1.27 2.24 -9.93
CA TYR A 30 1.37 2.82 -11.26
C TYR A 30 0.85 1.84 -12.32
N ASP A 31 1.29 0.58 -12.28
CA ASP A 31 0.82 -0.45 -13.20
C ASP A 31 -0.70 -0.66 -13.08
N VAL A 32 -1.24 -0.75 -11.87
CA VAL A 32 -2.69 -0.87 -11.66
C VAL A 32 -3.43 0.30 -12.32
N CYS A 33 -3.04 1.53 -12.06
CA CYS A 33 -3.73 2.70 -12.59
C CYS A 33 -3.59 2.83 -14.11
N TYR A 34 -2.38 2.77 -14.64
CA TYR A 34 -2.09 3.15 -16.02
C TYR A 34 -2.13 1.97 -17.00
N LYS A 35 -1.67 0.78 -16.58
CA LYS A 35 -1.62 -0.41 -17.45
C LYS A 35 -2.93 -1.18 -17.41
N HIS A 36 -3.46 -1.44 -16.22
CA HIS A 36 -4.64 -2.29 -16.06
C HIS A 36 -5.95 -1.50 -16.17
N LEU A 37 -6.08 -0.40 -15.43
CA LEU A 37 -7.30 0.40 -15.39
C LEU A 37 -7.33 1.50 -16.46
N ARG A 38 -6.18 1.82 -17.07
CA ARG A 38 -5.99 2.89 -18.07
C ARG A 38 -6.61 4.23 -17.62
N VAL A 39 -6.46 4.55 -16.34
CA VAL A 39 -7.04 5.75 -15.71
C VAL A 39 -5.98 6.49 -14.92
N ALA A 40 -5.95 7.82 -15.07
CA ALA A 40 -5.16 8.66 -14.17
C ALA A 40 -5.87 8.72 -12.80
N PRO A 41 -5.19 8.41 -11.70
CA PRO A 41 -5.78 8.43 -10.36
C PRO A 41 -6.00 9.86 -9.83
N LYS A 42 -5.37 10.86 -10.46
CA LYS A 42 -5.57 12.28 -10.16
C LYS A 42 -7.06 12.64 -10.25
N ASN A 43 -7.60 13.18 -9.16
CA ASN A 43 -9.02 13.55 -8.98
C ASN A 43 -10.01 12.36 -8.90
N ARG A 44 -9.54 11.13 -8.71
CA ARG A 44 -10.41 9.98 -8.45
C ARG A 44 -10.45 9.67 -6.96
N ARG A 45 -11.59 9.17 -6.49
CA ARG A 45 -11.70 8.57 -5.16
C ARG A 45 -11.04 7.20 -5.21
N VAL A 46 -10.07 6.97 -4.34
CA VAL A 46 -9.36 5.70 -4.22
C VAL A 46 -9.63 5.14 -2.84
N VAL A 47 -10.04 3.88 -2.81
CA VAL A 47 -10.23 3.12 -1.58
C VAL A 47 -9.18 2.01 -1.56
N LEU A 48 -8.42 1.97 -0.48
CA LEU A 48 -7.37 0.98 -0.25
C LEU A 48 -7.83 0.06 0.88
N CYS A 49 -7.87 -1.21 0.55
CA CYS A 49 -8.17 -2.30 1.46
C CYS A 49 -6.84 -2.77 2.06
N GLU A 50 -6.61 -2.56 3.36
CA GLU A 50 -5.37 -2.92 4.04
C GLU A 50 -5.57 -3.87 5.22
N ASP A 51 -4.58 -4.71 5.50
CA ASP A 51 -4.56 -5.55 6.70
C ASP A 51 -4.03 -4.75 7.90
N LEU A 52 -4.67 -4.90 9.06
CA LEU A 52 -4.28 -4.24 10.31
C LEU A 52 -2.87 -4.64 10.78
N LEU A 53 -2.39 -5.81 10.38
CA LEU A 53 -1.08 -6.33 10.75
C LEU A 53 0.07 -5.76 9.91
N PHE A 54 -0.22 -4.88 8.95
CA PHE A 54 0.84 -4.32 8.13
C PHE A 54 1.85 -3.47 8.94
N PRO A 55 3.16 -3.70 8.71
CA PRO A 55 4.21 -2.91 9.33
C PRO A 55 4.00 -1.40 9.17
N ARG A 56 4.35 -0.63 10.20
CA ARG A 56 4.13 0.83 10.19
C ARG A 56 4.83 1.52 9.01
N ASN A 57 6.08 1.16 8.76
CA ASN A 57 6.88 1.63 7.63
C ASN A 57 6.23 1.32 6.27
N PHE A 58 5.57 0.18 6.12
CA PHE A 58 4.79 -0.13 4.91
C PHE A 58 3.60 0.82 4.78
N ARG A 59 2.82 1.01 5.85
CA ARG A 59 1.64 1.91 5.83
C ARG A 59 2.02 3.35 5.52
N GLU A 60 3.11 3.85 6.10
CA GLU A 60 3.65 5.17 5.78
C GLU A 60 4.07 5.28 4.31
N ALA A 61 4.73 4.25 3.77
CA ALA A 61 5.09 4.21 2.35
C ALA A 61 3.87 4.16 1.42
N LEU A 62 2.82 3.41 1.80
CA LEU A 62 1.57 3.32 1.05
C LEU A 62 0.86 4.67 0.97
N VAL A 63 0.76 5.38 2.10
CA VAL A 63 0.19 6.73 2.15
C VAL A 63 1.00 7.69 1.27
N ASP A 64 2.33 7.67 1.35
CA ASP A 64 3.19 8.50 0.50
C ASP A 64 3.02 8.18 -0.98
N ALA A 65 2.95 6.90 -1.37
CA ALA A 65 2.72 6.51 -2.76
C ALA A 65 1.39 7.10 -3.27
N VAL A 66 0.31 6.96 -2.50
CA VAL A 66 -1.03 7.33 -2.95
C VAL A 66 -1.23 8.85 -2.99
N VAL A 67 -0.76 9.56 -1.96
CA VAL A 67 -0.93 11.01 -1.85
C VAL A 67 0.12 11.76 -2.65
N ASN A 68 1.39 11.38 -2.50
CA ASN A 68 2.51 12.14 -3.04
C ASN A 68 2.93 11.70 -4.44
N VAL A 69 2.83 10.41 -4.79
CA VAL A 69 3.16 9.93 -6.15
C VAL A 69 1.95 9.99 -7.06
N LEU A 70 0.85 9.33 -6.68
CA LEU A 70 -0.36 9.23 -7.50
C LEU A 70 -1.26 10.48 -7.44
N LYS A 71 -0.97 11.40 -6.52
CA LYS A 71 -1.71 12.67 -6.34
C LYS A 71 -3.21 12.47 -6.11
N VAL A 72 -3.57 11.44 -5.33
CA VAL A 72 -4.96 11.21 -4.90
C VAL A 72 -5.30 12.23 -3.81
N VAL A 73 -6.43 12.94 -3.98
CA VAL A 73 -6.83 14.05 -3.12
C VAL A 73 -7.35 13.59 -1.75
N ALA A 74 -8.06 12.47 -1.70
CA ALA A 74 -8.66 11.95 -0.47
C ALA A 74 -8.74 10.41 -0.51
N PRO A 75 -7.63 9.70 -0.25
CA PRO A 75 -7.68 8.24 -0.17
C PRO A 75 -8.42 7.79 1.09
N SER A 76 -9.18 6.69 0.98
CA SER A 76 -9.81 6.03 2.14
C SER A 76 -9.13 4.69 2.39
N PHE A 77 -8.72 4.44 3.64
CA PHE A 77 -8.14 3.18 4.05
C PHE A 77 -9.19 2.40 4.85
N ILE A 78 -9.49 1.19 4.41
CA ILE A 78 -10.48 0.32 5.04
C ILE A 78 -9.75 -0.93 5.54
N PRO A 79 -9.89 -1.28 6.83
CA PRO A 79 -9.30 -2.50 7.35
C PRO A 79 -10.01 -3.72 6.77
N CYS A 80 -9.25 -4.65 6.22
CA CYS A 80 -9.73 -5.96 5.81
C CYS A 80 -9.60 -6.93 6.99
N ILE A 81 -10.74 -7.41 7.47
CA ILE A 81 -10.81 -8.48 8.47
C ILE A 81 -11.02 -9.77 7.67
N HIS A 82 -9.96 -10.54 7.46
CA HIS A 82 -10.01 -11.86 6.80
C HIS A 82 -9.94 -12.99 7.83
#